data_AF-A0A7S3THH3-F1
#
_entry.id   AF-A0A7S3THH3-F1
#
_cell.length_a   1.000
_cell.length_b   1.000
_cell.length_c   1.000
_cell.angle_alpha   90.00
_cell.angle_beta   90.00
_cell.angle_gamma   90.00
#
_symmetry.space_group_name_H-M   'P 1'
#
loop_
_entity.id
_entity.type
_entity.pdbx_description
1 polymer ?
#
loop_
_entity_poly.entity_id
_entity_poly.type
_entity_poly.pdbx_seq_one_letter_code
_entity_poly.pdbx_strand_id
1 'polypeptide(L)'
;VELAAMYTRAPSEYLALYDGFNWKHALMSHPTTPFLVGAGYLVLVLALNKFARGLNLNMRLLQAAHNLILCLGSLAMALGTAVEVTRRVRFEGSSRWLFCEAPSTEPVGALWFWSYIYYLSKYYELLDTVLQLLKGRPPPHFMLHVYHHSVVLVMGWGWL
;
A
#
# COMPACT_ATOMS: atom_id res chain seq x y z
N VAL A 1 17.82 -19.73 -8.74
CA VAL A 1 19.26 -19.44 -8.54
C VAL A 1 19.51 -17.93 -8.43
N GLU A 2 18.95 -17.09 -9.30
CA GLU A 2 19.10 -15.61 -9.20
C GLU A 2 18.42 -14.96 -7.98
N LEU A 3 17.23 -15.42 -7.57
CA LEU A 3 16.56 -14.88 -6.36
C LEU A 3 17.33 -15.21 -5.07
N ALA A 4 17.92 -16.39 -4.98
CA ALA A 4 18.81 -16.77 -3.88
C ALA A 4 20.10 -15.91 -3.89
N ALA A 5 20.61 -15.58 -5.08
CA ALA A 5 21.77 -14.72 -5.23
C ALA A 5 21.48 -13.24 -4.89
N MET A 6 20.25 -12.77 -5.13
CA MET A 6 19.80 -11.44 -4.67
C MET A 6 19.68 -11.39 -3.14
N TYR A 7 19.16 -12.47 -2.54
CA TYR A 7 19.07 -12.61 -1.08
C TYR A 7 20.45 -12.57 -0.41
N THR A 8 21.46 -13.20 -1.01
CA THR A 8 22.84 -13.16 -0.48
C THR A 8 23.55 -11.81 -0.60
N ARG A 9 22.99 -10.85 -1.35
CA ARG A 9 23.58 -9.51 -1.56
C ARG A 9 22.88 -8.39 -0.80
N ALA A 10 21.72 -8.65 -0.20
CA ALA A 10 21.05 -7.67 0.64
C ALA A 10 21.88 -7.46 1.92
N PRO A 11 22.13 -6.20 2.35
CA PRO A 11 22.82 -5.95 3.61
C PRO A 11 22.04 -6.60 4.75
N SER A 12 22.76 -7.25 5.68
CA SER A 12 22.19 -8.07 6.76
C SER A 12 21.08 -7.38 7.56
N GLU A 13 21.16 -6.06 7.70
CA GLU A 13 20.15 -5.23 8.39
C GLU A 13 18.79 -5.21 7.66
N TYR A 14 18.77 -5.19 6.33
CA TYR A 14 17.51 -5.20 5.56
C TYR A 14 16.83 -6.56 5.64
N LEU A 15 17.60 -7.64 5.62
CA LEU A 15 17.08 -8.98 5.84
C LEU A 15 16.53 -9.14 7.25
N ALA A 16 17.22 -8.60 8.25
CA ALA A 16 16.73 -8.59 9.63
C ALA A 16 15.43 -7.80 9.80
N LEU A 17 15.27 -6.66 9.10
CA LEU A 17 14.02 -5.90 9.09
C LEU A 17 12.89 -6.65 8.35
N TYR A 18 13.22 -7.35 7.27
CA TYR A 18 12.28 -8.09 6.43
C TYR A 18 11.75 -9.34 7.15
N ASP A 19 12.65 -10.18 7.66
CA ASP A 19 12.29 -11.42 8.37
C ASP A 19 11.81 -11.15 9.79
N GLY A 20 12.31 -10.09 10.43
CA GLY A 20 11.92 -9.66 11.78
C GLY A 20 10.82 -8.60 11.81
N PHE A 21 10.16 -8.34 10.68
CA PHE A 21 9.09 -7.33 10.61
C PHE A 21 8.02 -7.59 11.68
N ASN A 22 7.54 -6.54 12.33
CA ASN A 22 6.45 -6.63 13.29
C ASN A 22 5.50 -5.45 13.11
N TRP A 23 4.26 -5.75 12.73
CA TRP A 23 3.24 -4.75 12.48
C TRP A 23 2.98 -3.82 13.67
N LYS A 24 3.00 -4.37 14.91
CA LYS A 24 2.71 -3.61 16.14
C LYS A 24 3.70 -2.46 16.39
N HIS A 25 4.88 -2.51 15.77
CA HIS A 25 5.92 -1.49 15.89
C HIS A 25 6.20 -0.75 14.57
N ALA A 26 5.47 -1.09 13.51
CA ALA A 26 5.62 -0.45 12.21
C ALA A 26 5.10 0.99 12.25
N LEU A 27 5.62 1.83 11.34
CA LEU A 27 5.10 3.18 11.16
C LEU A 27 3.63 3.10 10.69
N MET A 28 2.79 4.06 11.12
CA MET A 28 1.36 4.09 10.75
C MET A 28 0.55 2.87 11.23
N SER A 29 1.05 2.10 12.19
CA SER A 29 0.33 0.98 12.83
C SER A 29 -0.71 1.42 13.85
N HIS A 30 -0.64 2.67 14.33
CA HIS A 30 -1.58 3.17 15.32
C HIS A 30 -3.01 3.25 14.73
N PRO A 31 -4.05 2.77 15.44
CA PRO A 31 -5.42 2.69 14.92
C PRO A 31 -5.98 4.02 14.46
N THR A 32 -5.53 5.14 15.03
CA THR A 32 -6.03 6.48 14.62
C THR A 32 -5.48 6.96 13.29
N THR A 33 -4.35 6.42 12.82
CA THR A 33 -3.68 6.88 11.60
C THR A 33 -4.57 6.81 10.35
N PRO A 34 -5.20 5.67 9.98
CA PRO A 34 -6.05 5.61 8.79
C PRO A 34 -7.24 6.56 8.87
N PHE A 35 -7.83 6.76 10.05
CA PHE A 35 -8.97 7.68 10.21
C PHE A 35 -8.57 9.15 10.09
N LEU A 36 -7.45 9.55 10.71
CA LEU A 36 -6.97 10.94 10.64
C LEU A 36 -6.54 11.30 9.21
N VAL A 37 -5.80 10.41 8.54
CA VAL A 37 -5.38 10.63 7.16
C VAL A 37 -6.58 10.59 6.21
N GLY A 38 -7.51 9.66 6.40
CA GLY A 38 -8.75 9.59 5.61
C GLY A 38 -9.61 10.86 5.75
N ALA A 39 -9.79 11.37 6.98
CA ALA A 39 -10.50 12.62 7.21
C ALA A 39 -9.78 13.83 6.56
N GLY A 40 -8.45 13.90 6.70
CA GLY A 40 -7.64 14.92 6.04
C GLY A 40 -7.73 14.87 4.52
N TYR A 41 -7.70 13.66 3.94
CA TYR A 41 -7.89 13.42 2.52
C TYR A 41 -9.26 13.91 2.04
N LEU A 42 -10.34 13.59 2.75
CA LEU A 42 -11.69 14.05 2.40
C LEU A 42 -11.78 15.58 2.41
N VAL A 43 -11.28 16.24 3.46
CA VAL A 43 -11.25 17.71 3.54
C VAL A 43 -10.47 18.29 2.36
N LEU A 44 -9.28 17.75 2.09
CA LEU A 44 -8.42 18.19 0.99
C LEU A 44 -9.10 18.03 -0.37
N VAL A 45 -9.67 16.86 -0.65
CA VAL A 45 -10.33 16.54 -1.92
C VAL A 45 -11.57 17.42 -2.13
N LEU A 46 -12.37 17.65 -1.09
CA LEU A 46 -13.53 18.53 -1.19
C LEU A 46 -13.11 19.99 -1.41
N ALA A 47 -12.05 20.45 -0.72
CA ALA A 47 -11.49 21.77 -0.92
C ALA A 47 -10.94 21.94 -2.35
N LEU A 48 -10.11 21.01 -2.82
CA LEU A 48 -9.57 21.03 -4.18
C LEU A 48 -10.68 20.94 -5.23
N ASN A 49 -11.66 20.06 -5.05
CA ASN A 49 -12.80 19.98 -5.95
C ASN A 49 -13.61 21.28 -5.98
N LYS A 50 -13.61 22.12 -4.93
CA LYS A 50 -14.27 23.42 -4.95
C LYS A 50 -13.40 24.52 -5.56
N PHE A 51 -12.14 24.60 -5.15
CA PHE A 51 -11.26 25.75 -5.41
C PHE A 51 -10.31 25.56 -6.59
N ALA A 52 -9.98 24.32 -6.98
CA ALA A 52 -9.08 24.01 -8.09
C ALA A 52 -9.81 23.89 -9.45
N ARG A 53 -11.14 24.10 -9.48
CA ARG A 53 -11.94 24.11 -10.73
C ARG A 53 -11.48 25.27 -11.62
N GLY A 54 -10.64 24.97 -12.60
CA GLY A 54 -10.06 25.95 -13.52
C GLY A 54 -8.54 25.99 -13.52
N LEU A 55 -7.88 25.31 -12.58
CA LEU A 55 -6.44 25.09 -12.66
C LEU A 55 -6.13 24.16 -13.84
N ASN A 56 -5.08 24.49 -14.60
CA ASN A 56 -4.57 23.66 -15.69
C ASN A 56 -3.06 23.48 -15.53
N LEU A 57 -2.65 22.99 -14.35
CA LEU A 57 -1.24 22.76 -14.07
C LEU A 57 -0.73 21.58 -14.91
N ASN A 58 0.42 21.76 -15.56
CA ASN A 58 1.05 20.68 -16.32
C ASN A 58 1.71 19.66 -15.39
N MET A 59 0.91 18.74 -14.85
CA MET A 59 1.36 17.67 -13.97
C MET A 59 1.64 16.37 -14.73
N ARG A 60 1.89 16.42 -16.05
CA ARG A 60 2.06 15.20 -16.87
C ARG A 60 3.24 14.36 -16.41
N LEU A 61 4.41 14.99 -16.23
CA LEU A 61 5.61 14.29 -15.79
C LEU A 61 5.45 13.73 -14.37
N LEU A 62 4.89 14.54 -13.45
CA LEU A 62 4.66 14.13 -12.08
C LEU A 62 3.68 12.94 -12.01
N GLN A 63 2.59 12.98 -12.78
CA GLN A 63 1.64 11.88 -12.84
C GLN A 63 2.24 10.64 -13.51
N ALA A 64 3.06 10.80 -14.56
CA ALA A 64 3.75 9.68 -15.18
C ALA A 64 4.73 9.02 -14.20
N ALA A 65 5.51 9.81 -13.45
CA ALA A 65 6.40 9.31 -12.42
C ALA A 65 5.63 8.62 -11.29
N HIS A 66 4.53 9.22 -10.82
CA HIS A 66 3.65 8.63 -9.82
C HIS A 66 3.12 7.25 -10.24
N ASN A 67 2.57 7.16 -11.45
CA ASN A 67 2.04 5.91 -12.00
C ASN A 67 3.14 4.87 -12.25
N LEU A 68 4.35 5.30 -12.65
CA LEU A 68 5.48 4.40 -12.81
C LEU A 68 5.91 3.80 -11.46
N ILE A 69 5.99 4.63 -10.41
CA ILE A 69 6.29 4.17 -9.04
C ILE A 69 5.23 3.17 -8.57
N LEU A 70 3.94 3.47 -8.78
CA LEU A 70 2.85 2.55 -8.44
C LEU A 70 2.93 1.24 -9.23
N CYS A 71 3.26 1.29 -10.51
CA CYS A 71 3.40 0.10 -11.35
C CYS A 71 4.54 -0.80 -10.88
N LEU A 72 5.73 -0.23 -10.66
CA LEU A 72 6.90 -0.97 -10.18
C LEU A 72 6.69 -1.47 -8.75
N GLY A 73 6.12 -0.64 -7.87
CA GLY A 73 5.78 -1.02 -6.51
C GLY A 73 4.75 -2.16 -6.46
N SER A 74 3.72 -2.11 -7.29
CA SER A 74 2.71 -3.18 -7.41
C SER A 74 3.32 -4.49 -7.90
N LEU A 75 4.22 -4.43 -8.88
CA LEU A 75 4.95 -5.59 -9.35
C LEU A 75 5.83 -6.19 -8.23
N ALA A 76 6.56 -5.34 -7.50
CA ALA A 76 7.40 -5.78 -6.39
C ALA A 76 6.58 -6.46 -5.29
N MET A 77 5.45 -5.87 -4.89
CA MET A 77 4.53 -6.46 -3.90
C MET A 77 3.94 -7.78 -4.37
N ALA A 78 3.54 -7.88 -5.64
CA ALA A 78 3.00 -9.11 -6.20
C ALA A 78 4.03 -10.24 -6.20
N LEU A 79 5.26 -9.96 -6.65
CA LEU A 79 6.35 -10.94 -6.67
C LEU A 79 6.78 -11.35 -5.26
N GLY A 80 6.96 -10.37 -4.36
CA GLY A 80 7.33 -10.59 -2.98
C GLY A 80 6.31 -11.44 -2.23
N THR A 81 5.02 -11.09 -2.36
CA THR A 81 3.92 -11.87 -1.78
C THR A 81 3.89 -13.29 -2.38
N ALA A 82 4.02 -13.44 -3.70
CA ALA A 82 4.00 -14.75 -4.33
C ALA A 82 5.15 -15.67 -3.85
N VAL A 83 6.35 -15.12 -3.68
CA VAL A 83 7.51 -15.83 -3.13
C VAL A 83 7.23 -16.29 -1.71
N GLU A 84 6.78 -15.39 -0.84
CA GLU A 84 6.56 -15.71 0.58
C GLU A 84 5.37 -16.63 0.81
N VAL A 85 4.29 -16.49 0.01
CA VAL A 85 3.17 -17.43 0.02
C VAL A 85 3.67 -18.82 -0.37
N THR A 86 4.46 -18.92 -1.43
CA THR A 86 5.02 -20.21 -1.87
C THR A 86 5.94 -20.81 -0.80
N ARG A 87 6.75 -19.99 -0.12
CA ARG A 87 7.62 -20.42 0.98
C ARG A 87 6.80 -21.01 2.14
N ARG A 88 5.75 -20.30 2.58
CA ARG A 88 4.89 -20.75 3.67
C ARG A 88 4.05 -21.98 3.30
N VAL A 89 3.48 -22.04 2.10
CA VAL A 89 2.75 -23.24 1.63
C VAL A 89 3.63 -24.47 1.62
N ARG A 90 4.90 -24.35 1.18
CA ARG A 90 5.85 -25.47 1.20
C ARG A 90 6.25 -25.87 2.62
N PHE A 91 6.41 -24.90 3.51
CA PHE A 91 6.79 -25.14 4.90
C PHE A 91 5.67 -25.81 5.70
N GLU A 92 4.44 -25.31 5.59
CA GLU A 92 3.29 -25.85 6.33
C GLU A 92 2.64 -27.06 5.65
N GLY A 93 2.97 -27.33 4.38
CA GLY A 93 2.33 -28.36 3.57
C GLY A 93 0.85 -28.11 3.28
N SER A 94 0.38 -26.88 3.49
CA SER A 94 -1.02 -26.48 3.37
C SER A 94 -1.16 -25.05 2.85
N SER A 95 -2.22 -24.80 2.09
CA SER A 95 -2.62 -23.48 1.59
C SER A 95 -3.90 -22.97 2.25
N ARG A 96 -4.46 -23.70 3.23
CA ARG A 96 -5.73 -23.34 3.88
C ARG A 96 -5.68 -21.98 4.57
N TRP A 97 -4.52 -21.60 5.11
CA TRP A 97 -4.29 -20.33 5.77
C TRP A 97 -4.51 -19.12 4.85
N LEU A 98 -4.42 -19.28 3.51
CA LEU A 98 -4.75 -18.21 2.55
C LEU A 98 -6.20 -17.77 2.63
N PHE A 99 -7.09 -18.67 3.06
CA PHE A 99 -8.53 -18.40 3.19
C PHE A 99 -8.96 -18.28 4.64
N CYS A 100 -8.30 -19.00 5.55
CA CYS A 100 -8.65 -19.05 6.95
C CYS A 100 -7.37 -19.17 7.80
N GLU A 101 -6.83 -18.02 8.16
CA GLU A 101 -5.65 -17.87 9.03
C GLU A 101 -5.99 -18.27 10.47
N ALA A 102 -5.01 -18.81 11.19
CA ALA A 102 -5.23 -19.17 12.60
C ALA A 102 -5.37 -17.88 13.46
N PRO A 103 -6.32 -17.82 14.41
CA PRO A 103 -6.47 -16.65 15.29
C PRO A 103 -5.24 -16.33 16.15
N SER A 104 -4.35 -17.30 16.35
CA SER A 104 -3.10 -17.15 17.10
C SER A 104 -1.93 -16.67 16.23
N THR A 105 -2.13 -16.44 14.93
CA THR A 105 -1.06 -15.97 14.04
C THR A 105 -0.70 -14.53 14.40
N GLU A 106 0.55 -14.34 14.82
CA GLU A 106 1.09 -13.01 15.09
C GLU A 106 1.46 -12.29 13.78
N PRO A 107 1.27 -10.96 13.68
CA PRO A 107 1.53 -10.20 12.46
C PRO A 107 3.02 -9.88 12.29
N VAL A 108 3.83 -10.93 12.17
CA VAL A 108 5.30 -10.88 12.13
C VAL A 108 5.90 -11.60 10.92
N GLY A 109 6.97 -11.02 10.39
CA GLY A 109 7.78 -11.59 9.32
C GLY A 109 7.37 -11.17 7.91
N ALA A 110 7.99 -11.82 6.93
CA ALA A 110 8.04 -11.39 5.53
C ALA A 110 6.68 -11.26 4.82
N LEU A 111 5.71 -12.15 5.11
CA LEU A 111 4.35 -12.02 4.54
C LEU A 111 3.67 -10.74 5.02
N TRP A 112 3.74 -10.49 6.33
CA TRP A 112 3.18 -9.29 6.95
C TRP A 112 3.93 -8.03 6.52
N PHE A 113 5.23 -8.13 6.23
CA PHE A 113 5.99 -7.05 5.62
C PHE A 113 5.37 -6.65 4.26
N TRP A 114 5.10 -7.59 3.36
CA TRP A 114 4.49 -7.26 2.07
C TRP A 114 3.06 -6.73 2.20
N SER A 115 2.27 -7.27 3.14
CA SER A 115 0.96 -6.72 3.49
C SER A 115 1.07 -5.27 4.00
N TYR A 116 2.12 -4.97 4.78
CA TYR A 116 2.41 -3.61 5.24
C TYR A 116 2.84 -2.68 4.11
N ILE A 117 3.67 -3.13 3.16
CA ILE A 117 4.01 -2.32 1.99
C ILE A 117 2.76 -2.04 1.14
N TYR A 118 1.85 -3.01 1.00
CA TYR A 118 0.55 -2.78 0.37
C TYR A 118 -0.28 -1.73 1.12
N TYR A 119 -0.34 -1.81 2.45
CA TYR A 119 -1.00 -0.79 3.26
C TYR A 119 -0.41 0.61 3.05
N LEU A 120 0.92 0.74 3.03
CA LEU A 120 1.58 2.02 2.72
C LEU A 120 1.26 2.53 1.30
N SER A 121 1.12 1.63 0.32
CA SER A 121 0.79 2.01 -1.06
C SER A 121 -0.55 2.75 -1.13
N LYS A 122 -1.51 2.42 -0.26
CA LYS A 122 -2.82 3.07 -0.24
C LYS A 122 -2.76 4.53 0.15
N TYR A 123 -1.82 4.92 1.02
CA TYR A 123 -1.57 6.32 1.32
C TYR A 123 -0.95 7.06 0.14
N TYR A 124 -0.04 6.40 -0.58
CA TYR A 124 0.58 6.96 -1.77
C TYR A 124 -0.46 7.16 -2.90
N GLU A 125 -1.38 6.21 -3.08
CA GLU A 125 -2.48 6.27 -4.05
C GLU A 125 -3.45 7.45 -3.83
N LEU A 126 -3.48 8.07 -2.63
CA LEU A 126 -4.28 9.29 -2.41
C LEU A 126 -3.86 10.44 -3.33
N LEU A 127 -2.59 10.47 -3.74
CA LEU A 127 -2.03 11.47 -4.65
C LEU A 127 -2.70 11.44 -6.03
N ASP A 128 -3.23 10.30 -6.50
CA ASP A 128 -3.94 10.23 -7.78
C ASP A 128 -5.11 11.21 -7.84
N THR A 129 -5.87 11.29 -6.75
CA THR A 129 -7.04 12.18 -6.66
C THR A 129 -6.59 13.64 -6.66
N VAL A 130 -5.53 13.94 -5.90
CA VAL A 130 -4.97 15.30 -5.77
C VAL A 130 -4.42 15.79 -7.11
N LEU A 131 -3.59 14.98 -7.78
CA LEU A 131 -2.99 15.32 -9.07
C LEU A 131 -4.04 15.53 -10.17
N GLN A 132 -5.10 14.72 -10.19
CA GLN A 132 -6.20 14.88 -11.14
C GLN A 132 -6.98 16.19 -10.91
N LEU A 133 -7.31 16.49 -9.66
CA LEU A 133 -8.01 17.74 -9.30
C LEU A 133 -7.17 18.99 -9.61
N LEU A 134 -5.86 18.96 -9.37
CA LEU A 134 -4.95 20.06 -9.70
C LEU A 134 -4.77 20.29 -11.21
N LYS A 135 -5.00 19.26 -12.03
CA LYS A 135 -5.07 19.36 -13.50
C LYS A 135 -6.42 19.91 -13.99
N GLY A 136 -7.34 20.24 -13.08
CA GLY A 136 -8.69 20.68 -13.42
C GLY A 136 -9.56 19.58 -14.01
N ARG A 137 -9.16 18.30 -13.86
CA ARG A 137 -9.89 17.14 -14.40
C ARG A 137 -10.26 16.21 -13.24
N PRO A 138 -11.47 16.36 -12.66
CA PRO A 138 -11.93 15.43 -11.63
C PRO A 138 -11.86 13.98 -12.15
N PRO A 139 -11.50 13.01 -11.28
CA PRO A 139 -11.48 11.62 -11.68
C PRO A 139 -12.85 11.14 -12.18
N PRO A 140 -12.88 10.20 -13.14
CA PRO A 140 -14.11 9.54 -13.55
C PRO A 140 -14.74 8.85 -12.33
N HIS A 141 -16.07 8.90 -12.22
CA HIS A 141 -16.78 8.37 -11.06
C HIS A 141 -16.29 8.91 -9.71
N PHE A 142 -16.10 10.23 -9.63
CA PHE A 142 -15.56 10.95 -8.48
C PHE A 142 -16.01 10.43 -7.10
N MET A 143 -17.31 10.23 -6.88
CA MET A 143 -17.84 9.70 -5.61
C MET A 143 -17.27 8.31 -5.27
N LEU A 144 -17.30 7.38 -6.23
CA LEU A 144 -16.79 6.02 -6.03
C LEU A 144 -15.29 6.03 -5.80
N HIS A 145 -14.56 6.85 -6.56
CA HIS A 145 -13.12 7.03 -6.41
C HIS A 145 -12.77 7.48 -4.99
N VAL A 146 -13.39 8.57 -4.52
CA VAL A 146 -13.13 9.13 -3.19
C VAL A 146 -13.57 8.17 -2.07
N TYR A 147 -14.71 7.51 -2.22
CA TYR A 147 -15.17 6.48 -1.28
C TYR A 147 -14.16 5.33 -1.17
N HIS A 148 -13.75 4.78 -2.31
CA HIS A 148 -12.76 3.69 -2.37
C HIS A 148 -11.47 4.08 -1.67
N HIS A 149 -10.87 5.21 -2.05
CA HIS A 149 -9.60 5.67 -1.47
C HIS A 149 -9.69 6.03 0.03
N SER A 150 -10.88 6.33 0.54
CA SER A 150 -11.08 6.56 1.98
C SER A 150 -11.20 5.26 2.76
N VAL A 151 -11.94 4.29 2.24
CA VAL A 151 -12.24 3.03 2.94
C VAL A 151 -11.04 2.07 2.90
N VAL A 152 -10.28 2.04 1.80
CA VAL A 152 -9.15 1.10 1.65
C VAL A 152 -8.05 1.32 2.69
N LEU A 153 -7.92 2.53 3.25
CA LEU A 153 -6.97 2.81 4.35
C LEU A 153 -7.37 2.06 5.62
N VAL A 154 -8.64 2.17 6.00
CA VAL A 154 -9.20 1.51 7.20
C VAL A 154 -9.21 0.00 7.02
N MET A 155 -9.62 -0.46 5.83
CA MET A 155 -9.62 -1.88 5.48
C MET A 155 -8.20 -2.47 5.51
N GLY A 156 -7.23 -1.79 4.90
CA GLY A 156 -5.83 -2.24 4.89
C GLY A 156 -5.22 -2.29 6.29
N TRP A 157 -5.55 -1.32 7.16
CA TRP A 157 -5.13 -1.36 8.57
C TRP A 157 -5.78 -2.52 9.31
N GLY A 158 -7.08 -2.77 9.11
CA GLY A 158 -7.82 -3.83 9.81
C GLY A 158 -7.44 -5.25 9.36
N TRP A 159 -6.75 -5.40 8.23
CA TRP A 159 -6.21 -6.68 7.76
C TRP A 159 -4.82 -7.01 8.34
N LEU A 160 -4.16 -6.04 8.99
CA LEU A 160 -2.85 -6.16 9.60
C LEU A 160 -2.95 -6.31 11.13
#